data_AF-A0A4Y3WG59-F1
#
_entry.id   AF-A0A4Y3WG59-F1
#
_cell.length_a   1.000
_cell.length_b   1.000
_cell.length_c   1.000
_cell.angle_alpha   90.00
_cell.angle_beta   90.00
_cell.angle_gamma   90.00
#
_symmetry.space_group_name_H-M   'P 1'
#
loop_
_entity.id
_entity.type
_entity.pdbx_description
1 polymer ?
#
loop_
_entity_poly.entity_id
_entity_poly.type
_entity_poly.pdbx_seq_one_letter_code
_entity_poly.pdbx_strand_id
1 'polypeptide(L)' 'MSQFSPEFTRTLRAALDDAALQIQSDSSTKAFMAEQILKAAAGGICRRKDLTDIAVKAAYGSIGHL' A
#
# COMPACT_ATOMS: atom_id res chain seq x y z
N MET A 1 19.27 -4.17 -8.86
CA MET A 1 19.34 -2.90 -8.10
C MET A 1 17.94 -2.56 -7.67
N SER A 2 17.64 -2.44 -6.36
CA SER A 2 16.33 -1.92 -5.95
C SER A 2 16.22 -0.48 -6.41
N GLN A 3 15.21 -0.19 -7.24
CA GLN A 3 14.85 1.16 -7.68
C GLN A 3 14.55 2.10 -6.50
N PHE A 4 14.25 1.51 -5.35
CA PHE A 4 13.88 2.21 -4.13
C PHE A 4 15.02 2.18 -3.11
N SER A 5 15.34 3.36 -2.57
CA SER A 5 16.24 3.48 -1.42
C SER A 5 15.73 2.66 -0.24
N PRO A 6 16.60 2.13 0.64
CA PRO A 6 16.20 1.36 1.81
C PRO A 6 15.26 2.13 2.74
N GLU A 7 15.45 3.45 2.86
CA GLU A 7 14.55 4.35 3.61
C GLU A 7 13.15 4.42 3.01
N PHE A 8 13.08 4.42 1.68
CA PHE A 8 11.83 4.43 0.96
C PHE A 8 11.11 3.08 1.08
N THR A 9 11.86 1.98 1.01
CA THR A 9 11.34 0.63 1.27
C THR A 9 10.74 0.51 2.67
N ARG A 10 11.39 1.10 3.69
CA ARG A 10 10.82 1.17 5.05
C ARG A 10 9.52 1.96 5.08
N THR A 11 9.43 3.05 4.32
CA THR A 11 8.21 3.86 4.21
C THR A 11 7.06 3.09 3.56
N LEU A 12 7.32 2.37 2.45
CA LEU A 12 6.34 1.51 1.78
C LEU A 12 5.82 0.42 2.74
N ARG A 13 6.72 -0.21 3.48
CA ARG A 13 6.37 -1.27 4.44
C ARG A 13 5.56 -0.74 5.61
N ALA A 14 5.90 0.44 6.14
CA ALA A 14 5.14 1.11 7.19
C ALA A 14 3.74 1.51 6.70
N ALA A 15 3.62 2.05 5.47
CA ALA A 15 2.34 2.41 4.89
C ALA A 15 1.41 1.20 4.72
N LEU A 16 1.98 0.07 4.28
CA LEU A 16 1.26 -1.19 4.13
C LEU A 16 0.80 -1.77 5.47
N ASP A 17 1.66 -1.73 6.49
CA ASP A 17 1.32 -2.27 7.80
C ASP A 17 0.23 -1.43 8.48
N ASP A 18 0.32 -0.12 8.37
CA ASP A 18 -0.70 0.82 8.85
C ASP A 18 -2.05 0.60 8.15
N ALA A 19 -2.04 0.47 6.82
CA ALA A 19 -3.23 0.13 6.04
C ALA A 19 -3.82 -1.22 6.49
N ALA A 20 -2.99 -2.27 6.62
CA ALA A 20 -3.46 -3.59 7.02
C ALA A 20 -4.08 -3.61 8.42
N LEU A 21 -3.54 -2.83 9.37
CA LEU A 21 -4.09 -2.66 10.71
C LEU A 21 -5.44 -1.94 10.69
N GLN A 22 -5.60 -0.92 9.84
CA GLN A 22 -6.85 -0.14 9.76
C GLN A 22 -8.05 -0.96 9.30
N ILE A 23 -7.84 -1.90 8.37
CA ILE A 23 -8.90 -2.69 7.74
C ILE A 23 -8.89 -4.17 8.13
N GLN A 24 -8.11 -4.54 9.16
CA GLN A 24 -7.99 -5.92 9.68
C GLN A 24 -7.93 -6.96 8.56
N SER A 25 -7.02 -6.75 7.63
CA SER A 25 -7.04 -7.42 6.34
C SER A 25 -6.32 -8.76 6.33
N ASP A 26 -6.92 -9.73 5.64
CA ASP A 26 -6.31 -11.02 5.32
C ASP A 26 -5.06 -10.89 4.42
N SER A 27 -4.23 -11.94 4.42
CA SER A 27 -2.97 -12.00 3.64
C SER A 27 -3.16 -11.65 2.15
N SER A 28 -4.27 -12.07 1.53
CA SER A 28 -4.57 -11.77 0.13
C SER A 28 -4.81 -10.28 -0.12
N THR A 29 -5.59 -9.64 0.75
CA THR A 29 -5.85 -8.20 0.68
C THR A 29 -4.58 -7.40 0.97
N LYS A 30 -3.73 -7.85 1.90
CA LYS A 30 -2.43 -7.23 2.18
C LYS A 30 -1.49 -7.30 0.97
N ALA A 31 -1.47 -8.41 0.24
CA ALA A 31 -0.70 -8.51 -1.01
C ALA A 31 -1.20 -7.54 -2.08
N PHE A 32 -2.53 -7.42 -2.24
CA PHE A 32 -3.13 -6.47 -3.18
C PHE A 32 -2.81 -5.01 -2.81
N MET A 33 -2.90 -4.64 -1.54
CA MET A 33 -2.48 -3.31 -1.07
C MET A 33 -1.02 -3.02 -1.36
N ALA A 34 -0.13 -4.00 -1.14
CA ALA A 34 1.30 -3.84 -1.41
C ALA A 34 1.55 -3.54 -2.89
N GLU A 35 0.86 -4.22 -3.79
CA GLU A 35 0.93 -3.94 -5.24
C GLU A 35 0.49 -2.50 -5.55
N GLN A 36 -0.61 -2.04 -4.95
CA GLN A 36 -1.13 -0.69 -5.20
C GLN A 36 -0.20 0.40 -4.67
N ILE A 37 0.41 0.17 -3.50
CA ILE A 37 1.46 1.03 -2.93
C ILE A 37 2.67 1.10 -3.87
N LEU A 38 3.10 -0.03 -4.43
CA LEU A 38 4.23 -0.08 -5.35
C LEU A 38 3.93 0.61 -6.68
N LYS A 39 2.72 0.45 -7.24
CA LYS A 39 2.26 1.17 -8.43
C LYS A 39 2.23 2.68 -8.20
N ALA A 40 1.70 3.13 -7.07
CA ALA A 40 1.67 4.54 -6.70
C ALA A 40 3.09 5.12 -6.55
N ALA A 41 3.98 4.37 -5.90
CA ALA A 41 5.38 4.73 -5.78
C ALA A 41 6.11 4.81 -7.11
N ALA A 42 5.85 3.90 -8.04
CA ALA A 42 6.37 3.96 -9.40
C ALA A 42 5.84 5.18 -10.17
N GLY A 43 4.64 5.67 -9.84
CA GLY A 43 4.06 6.91 -10.36
C GLY A 43 4.59 8.19 -9.71
N GLY A 44 5.54 8.09 -8.76
CA GLY A 44 6.15 9.25 -8.08
C GLY A 44 5.51 9.63 -6.74
N ILE A 45 4.54 8.86 -6.24
CA ILE A 45 3.96 9.10 -4.92
C ILE A 45 4.87 8.52 -3.85
N CYS A 46 5.49 9.39 -3.06
CA CYS A 46 6.43 8.99 -2.02
C CYS A 46 5.97 9.26 -0.59
N ARG A 47 4.82 9.92 -0.40
CA ARG A 47 4.30 10.27 0.93
C ARG A 47 3.61 9.08 1.56
N ARG A 48 4.01 8.73 2.79
CA ARG A 48 3.43 7.63 3.57
C ARG A 48 1.91 7.72 3.66
N LYS A 49 1.38 8.90 3.99
CA LYS A 49 -0.05 9.13 4.15
C LYS A 49 -0.83 8.85 2.86
N ASP A 50 -0.34 9.35 1.73
CA ASP A 50 -0.93 9.07 0.41
C ASP A 50 -0.88 7.58 0.05
N LEU A 51 0.25 6.91 0.32
CA LEU A 51 0.40 5.47 0.06
C LEU A 51 -0.57 4.62 0.91
N THR A 52 -0.74 4.98 2.19
CA THR A 52 -1.70 4.32 3.09
C THR A 52 -3.14 4.56 2.63
N ASP A 53 -3.50 5.79 2.26
CA ASP A 53 -4.83 6.12 1.76
C ASP A 53 -5.18 5.33 0.49
N ILE A 54 -4.24 5.26 -0.46
CA ILE A 54 -4.39 4.48 -1.70
C ILE A 54 -4.58 2.99 -1.39
N ALA A 55 -3.81 2.44 -0.45
CA ALA A 55 -3.92 1.03 -0.04
C ALA A 55 -5.29 0.73 0.58
N VAL A 56 -5.72 1.55 1.54
CA VAL A 56 -7.02 1.43 2.21
C VAL A 56 -8.15 1.57 1.20
N LYS A 57 -8.10 2.58 0.33
CA LYS A 57 -9.09 2.79 -0.73
C LYS A 57 -9.15 1.64 -1.72
N ALA A 58 -8.01 1.08 -2.12
CA ALA A 58 -7.97 -0.07 -3.00
C ALA A 58 -8.59 -1.31 -2.36
N ALA A 59 -8.33 -1.53 -1.07
CA ALA A 59 -8.93 -2.61 -0.32
C ALA A 59 -10.45 -2.47 -0.22
N TYR A 60 -10.97 -1.27 0.08
CA TYR A 60 -12.42 -0.99 0.07
C TYR A 60 -13.04 -1.11 -1.32
N GLY A 61 -12.33 -0.71 -2.38
CA GLY A 61 -12.78 -0.85 -3.77
C GLY A 61 -12.86 -2.31 -4.22
N SER A 62 -12.02 -3.20 -3.67
CA SER A 62 -12.05 -4.63 -3.99
C SER A 62 -13.25 -5.36 -3.36
N ILE A 63 -13.89 -4.80 -2.34
CA ILE A 63 -15.08 -5.38 -1.68
C ILE A 63 -16.39 -4.97 -2.38
N GLY A 64 -16.33 -4.02 -3.32
CA GLY A 64 -17.49 -3.42 -3.99
C GLY A 64 -17.79 -3.93 -5.40
N HIS A 65 -17.12 -4.97 -5.88
CA HIS A 65 -17.45 -5.59 -7.17
C HIS A 65 -18.36 -6.80 -6.95
N LEU A 66 -19.65 -6.51 -6.71
CA LEU A 66 -20.78 -7.46 -6.73
C LEU A 66 -21.52 -7.34 -8.06
#